data_AF-A0A059JFU8-F1
#
_entry.id   AF-A0A059JFU8-F1
#
_cell.length_a   1.000
_cell.length_b   1.000
_cell.length_c   1.000
_cell.angle_alpha   90.00
_cell.angle_beta   90.00
_cell.angle_gamma   90.00
#
_symmetry.space_group_name_H-M   'P 1'
#
loop_
_entity.id
_entity.type
_entity.pdbx_description
1 polymer ?
#
loop_
_entity_poly.entity_id
_entity_poly.type
_entity_poly.pdbx_seq_one_letter_code
_entity_poly.pdbx_strand_id
1 'polypeptide(L)'
;MPMPDRSGYRNVFLHIASTGDTFGGFYQAGSITEEVLLWMLQDVLLVAEQPLTVTHRASSRVITNTTNVVELGDYDVSSAGPIQVTVEASALRVPSFSVSGRDSRFRAGVRARDGRCVVTGIINIYAQFGAWEGFEAAHVFPLQQNIWVEHGFGRWASNIENQVGGLSINSIQNGLLLKSNVHQFFDAYKISINPDDGYKVVCFGPDLLGVDGRVLDPICRNPNDSSRVSDELLRWHFRQAVLANMKGSGDPTFEHDFPPGTDIMADIREGPSSQKRFEIELTSRLQGFSREEEA
;
A
#
# COMPACT_ATOMS: atom_id res chain seq x y z
N MET A 1 -22.78 10.09 -6.18
CA MET A 1 -21.46 10.24 -6.83
C MET A 1 -20.46 9.41 -6.04
N PRO A 2 -19.43 8.83 -6.68
CA PRO A 2 -18.27 8.30 -5.96
C PRO A 2 -17.64 9.37 -5.06
N MET A 3 -16.90 8.95 -4.03
CA MET A 3 -16.05 9.90 -3.30
C MET A 3 -14.90 10.36 -4.22
N PRO A 4 -14.62 11.68 -4.30
CA PRO A 4 -13.55 12.19 -5.15
C PRO A 4 -12.15 11.83 -4.60
N ASP A 5 -12.04 11.66 -3.29
CA ASP A 5 -10.82 11.44 -2.54
C ASP A 5 -11.09 10.60 -1.27
N ARG A 6 -10.09 10.51 -0.38
CA ARG A 6 -10.13 9.68 0.85
C ARG A 6 -10.44 10.48 2.11
N SER A 7 -10.70 11.78 2.01
CA SER A 7 -10.95 12.64 3.15
C SER A 7 -12.32 12.40 3.79
N GLY A 8 -13.32 12.05 2.97
CA GLY A 8 -14.74 11.98 3.36
C GLY A 8 -15.12 10.95 4.43
N TYR A 9 -14.18 10.10 4.87
CA TYR A 9 -14.40 9.15 5.97
C TYR A 9 -13.43 9.32 7.15
N ARG A 10 -12.49 10.27 7.10
CA ARG A 10 -11.45 10.45 8.15
C ARG A 10 -12.03 10.78 9.52
N ASN A 11 -11.33 10.33 10.56
CA ASN A 11 -11.65 10.57 11.97
C ASN A 11 -10.47 11.11 12.79
N VAL A 12 -9.30 11.30 12.16
CA VAL A 12 -8.15 12.04 12.70
C VAL A 12 -7.71 13.09 11.69
N PHE A 13 -7.45 14.32 12.13
CA PHE A 13 -7.11 15.48 11.29
C PHE A 13 -5.79 16.12 11.72
N LEU A 14 -4.96 16.51 10.76
CA LEU A 14 -3.57 16.96 10.99
C LEU A 14 -3.38 18.40 10.50
N HIS A 15 -2.95 19.27 11.41
CA HIS A 15 -2.88 20.73 11.19
C HIS A 15 -1.49 21.30 11.48
N ILE A 16 -1.08 22.35 10.76
CA ILE A 16 0.12 23.12 11.07
C ILE A 16 -0.23 24.18 12.13
N ALA A 17 0.31 24.04 13.34
CA ALA A 17 -0.11 24.81 14.52
C ALA A 17 0.10 26.34 14.39
N SER A 18 1.02 26.78 13.53
CA SER A 18 1.34 28.20 13.33
C SER A 18 0.43 28.93 12.34
N THR A 19 -0.31 28.20 11.49
CA THR A 19 -1.26 28.77 10.52
C THR A 19 -2.70 28.29 10.70
N GLY A 20 -2.89 27.13 11.32
CA GLY A 20 -4.18 26.44 11.41
C GLY A 20 -4.52 25.59 10.17
N ASP A 21 -3.64 25.53 9.16
CA ASP A 21 -3.92 24.82 7.91
C ASP A 21 -3.95 23.30 8.11
N THR A 22 -5.05 22.66 7.69
CA THR A 22 -5.14 21.20 7.61
C THR A 22 -4.33 20.68 6.43
N PHE A 23 -3.21 19.99 6.70
CA PHE A 23 -2.35 19.42 5.66
C PHE A 23 -2.66 17.94 5.37
N GLY A 24 -3.45 17.30 6.22
CA GLY A 24 -3.72 15.87 6.12
C GLY A 24 -4.69 15.35 7.18
N GLY A 25 -4.78 14.03 7.27
CA GLY A 25 -5.64 13.33 8.21
C GLY A 25 -5.78 11.86 7.81
N PHE A 26 -6.32 11.02 8.68
CA PHE A 26 -6.42 9.59 8.40
C PHE A 26 -7.67 8.97 9.04
N TYR A 27 -7.85 7.68 8.75
CA TYR A 27 -8.80 6.85 9.48
C TYR A 27 -8.05 5.98 10.47
N GLN A 28 -8.23 6.26 11.76
CA GLN A 28 -7.94 5.33 12.83
C GLN A 28 -9.02 4.24 12.83
N ALA A 29 -8.65 3.03 12.44
CA ALA A 29 -9.50 1.84 12.57
C ALA A 29 -9.36 1.15 13.94
N GLY A 30 -8.30 1.46 14.69
CA GLY A 30 -8.03 0.96 16.04
C GLY A 30 -6.59 0.56 16.30
N SER A 31 -5.78 0.36 15.25
CA SER A 31 -4.43 -0.22 15.35
C SER A 31 -3.24 0.75 15.30
N ILE A 32 -3.46 2.00 14.87
CA ILE A 32 -2.38 2.99 14.69
C ILE A 32 -2.00 3.57 16.06
N THR A 33 -0.74 3.42 16.45
CA THR A 33 -0.19 3.88 17.73
C THR A 33 0.51 5.23 17.63
N GLU A 34 0.73 5.91 18.77
CA GLU A 34 1.39 7.22 18.83
C GLU A 34 2.80 7.21 18.23
N GLU A 35 3.59 6.16 18.53
CA GLU A 35 4.92 5.95 17.93
C GLU A 35 4.87 5.88 16.39
N VAL A 36 3.83 5.23 15.84
CA VAL A 36 3.63 5.06 14.40
C VAL A 36 3.13 6.36 13.76
N LEU A 37 2.26 7.12 14.43
CA LEU A 37 1.86 8.45 13.98
C LEU A 37 3.06 9.41 13.92
N LEU A 38 3.93 9.40 14.93
CA LEU A 38 5.13 10.23 14.94
C LEU A 38 6.06 9.88 13.76
N TRP A 39 6.24 8.60 13.46
CA TRP A 39 6.98 8.15 12.27
C TRP A 39 6.29 8.57 10.95
N MET A 40 4.97 8.38 10.82
CA MET A 40 4.20 8.81 9.64
C MET A 40 4.36 10.32 9.38
N LEU A 41 4.39 11.12 10.44
CA LEU A 41 4.59 12.57 10.35
C LEU A 41 6.03 12.93 9.97
N GLN A 42 7.03 12.40 10.70
CA GLN A 42 8.41 12.85 10.61
C GLN A 42 9.21 12.20 9.45
N ASP A 43 8.96 10.95 9.13
CA ASP A 43 9.70 10.22 8.09
C ASP A 43 8.99 10.25 6.72
N VAL A 44 7.68 10.49 6.68
CA VAL A 44 6.88 10.44 5.43
C VAL A 44 6.26 11.78 5.06
N LEU A 45 5.43 12.38 5.92
CA LEU A 45 4.54 13.48 5.50
C LEU A 45 5.16 14.87 5.57
N LEU A 46 6.08 15.12 6.49
CA LEU A 46 6.64 16.45 6.78
C LEU A 46 8.15 16.48 6.63
N VAL A 47 8.67 17.64 6.20
CA VAL A 47 10.08 17.99 6.16
C VAL A 47 10.29 19.15 7.12
N ALA A 48 11.11 18.95 8.15
CA ALA A 48 11.47 19.96 9.14
C ALA A 48 12.92 19.74 9.62
N GLU A 49 13.68 20.82 9.78
CA GLU A 49 15.06 20.77 10.29
C GLU A 49 15.15 20.63 11.82
N GLN A 50 14.03 20.81 12.52
CA GLN A 50 13.93 20.84 13.98
C GLN A 50 12.83 19.86 14.44
N PRO A 51 12.99 19.19 15.61
CA PRO A 51 12.04 18.19 16.08
C PRO A 51 10.58 18.65 16.07
N LEU A 52 9.68 17.75 15.67
CA LEU A 52 8.25 17.99 15.68
C LEU A 52 7.69 17.80 17.10
N THR A 53 6.80 18.70 17.51
CA THR A 53 5.91 18.53 18.66
C THR A 53 4.49 18.34 18.14
N VAL A 54 3.84 17.24 18.50
CA VAL A 54 2.49 16.90 18.07
C VAL A 54 1.57 16.93 19.28
N THR A 55 0.44 17.64 19.20
CA THR A 55 -0.47 17.85 20.33
C THR A 55 -1.90 17.47 19.95
N HIS A 56 -2.55 16.61 20.73
CA HIS A 56 -3.97 16.32 20.58
C HIS A 56 -4.78 17.53 21.09
N ARG A 57 -5.45 18.25 20.17
CA ARG A 57 -6.07 19.55 20.42
C ARG A 57 -7.14 19.53 21.52
N ALA A 58 -7.96 18.48 21.57
CA ALA A 58 -9.07 18.40 22.53
C ALA A 58 -8.64 18.17 23.99
N SER A 59 -7.46 17.56 24.20
CA SER A 59 -6.89 17.27 25.52
C SER A 59 -5.69 18.15 25.89
N SER A 60 -5.18 18.94 24.95
CA SER A 60 -3.87 19.61 25.02
C SER A 60 -2.70 18.66 25.33
N ARG A 61 -2.86 17.36 25.08
CA ARG A 61 -1.85 16.34 25.39
C ARG A 61 -0.79 16.29 24.30
N VAL A 62 0.47 16.50 24.67
CA VAL A 62 1.61 16.23 23.79
C VAL A 62 1.71 14.72 23.56
N ILE A 63 1.82 14.33 22.29
CA ILE A 63 1.96 12.97 21.83
C ILE A 63 3.42 12.56 21.94
N THR A 64 3.65 11.33 22.39
CA THR A 64 4.99 10.81 22.69
C THR A 64 5.17 9.42 22.13
N ASN A 65 6.41 8.96 21.99
CA ASN A 65 6.71 7.65 21.44
C ASN A 65 6.19 6.56 22.41
N THR A 66 4.99 6.05 22.13
CA THR A 66 4.27 5.07 22.94
C THR A 66 3.41 4.16 22.06
N THR A 67 3.12 2.97 22.58
CA THR A 67 2.21 1.97 22.01
C THR A 67 0.71 2.27 22.26
N ASN A 68 0.38 3.47 22.76
CA ASN A 68 -1.01 3.89 22.92
C ASN A 68 -1.65 4.09 21.54
N VAL A 69 -2.90 3.67 21.38
CA VAL A 69 -3.69 3.92 20.16
C VAL A 69 -3.99 5.42 20.06
N VAL A 70 -3.78 6.01 18.88
CA VAL A 70 -4.08 7.44 18.64
C VAL A 70 -5.58 7.70 18.82
N GLU A 71 -5.91 8.70 19.66
CA GLU A 71 -7.28 9.17 19.91
C GLU A 71 -7.91 9.78 18.63
N LEU A 72 -9.24 9.91 18.60
CA LEU A 72 -9.95 10.51 17.47
C LEU A 72 -10.02 12.04 17.64
N GLY A 73 -9.83 12.80 16.55
CA GLY A 73 -9.95 14.25 16.55
C GLY A 73 -8.79 15.00 15.87
N ASP A 74 -8.58 16.24 16.30
CA ASP A 74 -7.61 17.16 15.71
C ASP A 74 -6.25 17.12 16.39
N TYR A 75 -5.19 17.12 15.59
CA TYR A 75 -3.80 17.15 16.05
C TYR A 75 -3.05 18.34 15.44
N ASP A 76 -2.48 19.16 16.31
CA ASP A 76 -1.67 20.32 15.95
C ASP A 76 -0.18 19.95 15.97
N VAL A 77 0.50 20.16 14.83
CA VAL A 77 1.93 19.90 14.66
C VAL A 77 2.70 21.21 14.65
N SER A 78 3.69 21.34 15.53
CA SER A 78 4.57 22.50 15.65
C SER A 78 6.05 22.09 15.65
N SER A 79 6.93 23.06 15.41
CA SER A 79 8.39 22.91 15.46
C SER A 79 9.01 24.26 15.78
N ALA A 80 10.27 24.26 16.22
CA ALA A 80 11.06 25.49 16.40
C ALA A 80 11.54 26.09 15.06
N GLY A 81 11.55 25.29 13.98
CA GLY A 81 11.87 25.69 12.62
C GLY A 81 10.65 25.67 11.69
N PRO A 82 10.83 26.03 10.40
CA PRO A 82 9.78 25.87 9.41
C PRO A 82 9.43 24.39 9.21
N ILE A 83 8.15 24.12 8.97
CA ILE A 83 7.63 22.81 8.56
C ILE A 83 7.16 22.94 7.11
N GLN A 84 7.49 21.96 6.27
CA GLN A 84 6.95 21.82 4.91
C GLN A 84 6.28 20.46 4.76
N VAL A 85 5.20 20.40 3.98
CA VAL A 85 4.55 19.14 3.61
C VAL A 85 5.31 18.52 2.44
N THR A 86 5.53 17.21 2.45
CA THR A 86 6.32 16.54 1.41
C THR A 86 5.73 16.74 0.00
N VAL A 87 6.60 17.03 -0.97
CA VAL A 87 6.23 17.04 -2.39
C VAL A 87 6.12 15.63 -2.96
N GLU A 88 6.64 14.61 -2.28
CA GLU A 88 6.60 13.20 -2.71
C GLU A 88 5.14 12.74 -2.92
N ALA A 89 4.81 12.34 -4.14
CA ALA A 89 3.51 11.79 -4.49
C ALA A 89 3.56 10.26 -4.50
N SER A 90 2.48 9.62 -4.09
CA SER A 90 2.33 8.17 -4.09
C SER A 90 2.51 7.56 -5.49
N ALA A 91 3.10 6.37 -5.52
CA ALA A 91 3.18 5.51 -6.69
C ALA A 91 1.79 4.94 -6.99
N LEU A 92 0.98 5.74 -7.71
CA LEU A 92 -0.37 5.39 -8.16
C LEU A 92 -0.40 3.94 -8.70
N ARG A 93 -1.35 3.15 -8.21
CA ARG A 93 -1.53 1.74 -8.58
C ARG A 93 -2.97 1.54 -9.06
N VAL A 94 -3.12 1.10 -10.30
CA VAL A 94 -4.39 0.55 -10.78
C VAL A 94 -4.46 -0.90 -10.26
N PRO A 95 -5.61 -1.37 -9.74
CA PRO A 95 -5.74 -2.74 -9.25
C PRO A 95 -5.32 -3.75 -10.31
N SER A 96 -4.39 -4.63 -9.94
CA SER A 96 -3.68 -5.54 -10.86
C SER A 96 -4.52 -6.76 -11.28
N PHE A 97 -5.76 -6.51 -11.74
CA PHE A 97 -6.61 -7.53 -12.37
C PHE A 97 -5.86 -8.16 -13.55
N SER A 98 -5.57 -9.46 -13.43
CA SER A 98 -5.02 -10.38 -14.43
C SER A 98 -3.65 -10.13 -15.08
N VAL A 99 -2.97 -8.99 -14.86
CA VAL A 99 -1.64 -8.71 -15.49
C VAL A 99 -0.58 -9.78 -15.15
N SER A 100 -0.56 -10.30 -13.92
CA SER A 100 0.32 -11.41 -13.51
C SER A 100 -0.13 -12.78 -14.05
N GLY A 101 -1.05 -12.82 -15.03
CA GLY A 101 -1.71 -14.02 -15.54
C GLY A 101 -0.78 -15.13 -16.01
N ARG A 102 0.43 -14.81 -16.49
CA ARG A 102 1.34 -15.73 -17.19
C ARG A 102 2.72 -15.95 -16.57
N ASP A 103 3.13 -15.21 -15.52
CA ASP A 103 4.33 -15.60 -14.76
C ASP A 103 4.00 -16.76 -13.82
N SER A 104 4.23 -17.97 -14.32
CA SER A 104 3.98 -19.22 -13.62
C SER A 104 4.91 -19.40 -12.42
N ARG A 105 6.13 -18.84 -12.43
CA ARG A 105 7.14 -19.04 -11.38
C ARG A 105 6.85 -18.19 -10.16
N PHE A 106 6.59 -16.89 -10.34
CA PHE A 106 6.17 -16.01 -9.25
C PHE A 106 4.90 -16.54 -8.59
N ARG A 107 3.87 -16.85 -9.39
CA ARG A 107 2.60 -17.37 -8.89
C ARG A 107 2.74 -18.70 -8.18
N ALA A 108 3.47 -19.67 -8.73
CA ALA A 108 3.67 -20.97 -8.09
C ALA A 108 4.48 -20.84 -6.80
N GLY A 109 5.54 -20.02 -6.77
CA GLY A 109 6.38 -19.81 -5.59
C GLY A 109 5.62 -19.18 -4.43
N VAL A 110 4.91 -18.07 -4.67
CA VAL A 110 4.08 -17.41 -3.65
C VAL A 110 2.97 -18.34 -3.15
N ARG A 111 2.34 -19.10 -4.06
CA ARG A 111 1.30 -20.08 -3.70
C ARG A 111 1.83 -21.24 -2.85
N ALA A 112 3.02 -21.76 -3.17
CA ALA A 112 3.66 -22.85 -2.45
C ALA A 112 4.19 -22.42 -1.07
N ARG A 113 4.70 -21.19 -0.95
CA ARG A 113 5.14 -20.60 0.34
C ARG A 113 3.96 -20.36 1.27
N ASP A 114 2.88 -19.76 0.78
CA ASP A 114 1.84 -19.20 1.66
C ASP A 114 0.64 -20.13 1.92
N GLY A 115 0.08 -20.77 0.89
CA GLY A 115 -1.09 -21.67 0.98
C GLY A 115 -2.41 -21.08 1.54
N ARG A 116 -2.40 -19.81 1.98
CA ARG A 116 -3.49 -19.07 2.64
C ARG A 116 -3.47 -17.60 2.25
N CYS A 117 -4.54 -16.87 2.54
CA CYS A 117 -4.50 -15.41 2.53
C CYS A 117 -3.77 -14.91 3.79
N VAL A 118 -2.51 -14.48 3.64
CA VAL A 118 -1.60 -14.20 4.78
C VAL A 118 -2.00 -13.01 5.65
N VAL A 119 -2.92 -12.17 5.19
CA VAL A 119 -3.51 -11.05 5.96
C VAL A 119 -4.73 -11.48 6.78
N THR A 120 -5.49 -12.50 6.33
CA THR A 120 -6.73 -12.95 7.01
C THR A 120 -6.58 -14.30 7.73
N GLY A 121 -5.52 -15.05 7.46
CA GLY A 121 -5.31 -16.43 7.92
C GLY A 121 -6.15 -17.48 7.18
N ILE A 122 -7.01 -17.09 6.22
CA ILE A 122 -7.94 -18.01 5.55
C ILE A 122 -7.15 -18.94 4.60
N ILE A 123 -7.09 -20.22 4.96
CA ILE A 123 -6.40 -21.29 4.21
C ILE A 123 -7.16 -21.60 2.92
N ASN A 124 -6.43 -21.77 1.80
CA ASN A 124 -7.03 -22.29 0.58
C ASN A 124 -7.15 -23.83 0.65
N ILE A 125 -8.26 -24.33 1.17
CA ILE A 125 -8.53 -25.79 1.25
C ILE A 125 -8.60 -26.49 -0.11
N TYR A 126 -8.75 -25.74 -1.22
CA TYR A 126 -8.77 -26.27 -2.58
C TYR A 126 -7.37 -26.35 -3.23
N ALA A 127 -6.34 -25.78 -2.61
CA ALA A 127 -4.96 -25.81 -3.12
C ALA A 127 -4.45 -27.25 -3.38
N GLN A 128 -4.87 -28.21 -2.56
CA GLN A 128 -4.55 -29.64 -2.70
C GLN A 128 -5.07 -30.27 -4.01
N PHE A 129 -6.08 -29.66 -4.64
CA PHE A 129 -6.65 -30.07 -5.92
C PHE A 129 -6.14 -29.21 -7.09
N GLY A 130 -5.13 -28.34 -6.85
CA GLY A 130 -4.63 -27.37 -7.84
C GLY A 130 -5.54 -26.16 -8.05
N ALA A 131 -6.62 -26.02 -7.26
CA ALA A 131 -7.61 -24.96 -7.36
C ALA A 131 -7.26 -23.75 -6.47
N TRP A 132 -7.53 -22.53 -6.96
CA TRP A 132 -7.06 -21.26 -6.39
C TRP A 132 -8.07 -20.10 -6.56
N GLU A 133 -9.34 -20.43 -6.73
CA GLU A 133 -10.44 -19.51 -6.98
C GLU A 133 -10.57 -18.51 -5.82
N GLY A 134 -10.49 -17.21 -6.13
CA GLY A 134 -10.51 -16.14 -5.14
C GLY A 134 -9.23 -16.02 -4.29
N PHE A 135 -8.11 -16.62 -4.72
CA PHE A 135 -6.76 -16.48 -4.15
C PHE A 135 -5.72 -16.05 -5.21
N GLU A 136 -5.12 -14.89 -4.99
CA GLU A 136 -4.28 -14.16 -5.95
C GLU A 136 -2.89 -13.91 -5.35
N ALA A 137 -1.84 -14.11 -6.16
CA ALA A 137 -0.48 -13.75 -5.79
C ALA A 137 -0.31 -12.25 -6.08
N ALA A 138 -0.36 -11.45 -5.03
CA ALA A 138 -0.25 -10.00 -5.06
C ALA A 138 1.22 -9.58 -5.05
N HIS A 139 1.62 -8.68 -5.94
CA HIS A 139 2.91 -8.02 -5.85
C HIS A 139 2.91 -6.95 -4.74
N VAL A 140 3.96 -6.86 -3.92
CA VAL A 140 4.08 -5.84 -2.87
C VAL A 140 4.41 -4.49 -3.52
N PHE A 141 5.57 -4.39 -4.18
CA PHE A 141 5.87 -3.32 -5.12
C PHE A 141 5.23 -3.65 -6.49
N PRO A 142 4.41 -2.75 -7.09
CA PRO A 142 3.67 -3.02 -8.33
C PRO A 142 4.59 -3.21 -9.55
N LEU A 143 4.04 -3.69 -10.68
CA LEU A 143 4.77 -4.00 -11.93
C LEU A 143 5.31 -2.76 -12.71
N GLN A 144 5.75 -1.72 -12.00
CA GLN A 144 6.30 -0.48 -12.53
C GLN A 144 7.82 -0.63 -12.78
N GLN A 145 8.15 -1.47 -13.78
CA GLN A 145 9.52 -1.88 -14.10
C GLN A 145 10.50 -0.71 -14.28
N ASN A 146 10.08 0.40 -14.90
CA ASN A 146 10.95 1.55 -15.14
C ASN A 146 11.48 2.13 -13.83
N ILE A 147 10.58 2.40 -12.87
CA ILE A 147 10.94 2.94 -11.54
C ILE A 147 11.76 1.90 -10.75
N TRP A 148 11.40 0.61 -10.84
CA TRP A 148 12.14 -0.50 -10.19
C TRP A 148 13.61 -0.56 -10.61
N VAL A 149 13.90 -0.36 -11.90
CA VAL A 149 15.25 -0.36 -12.47
C VAL A 149 15.97 0.95 -12.16
N GLU A 150 15.34 2.09 -12.46
CA GLU A 150 15.89 3.44 -12.26
C GLU A 150 16.33 3.69 -10.81
N HIS A 151 15.48 3.35 -9.85
CA HIS A 151 15.74 3.54 -8.42
C HIS A 151 16.46 2.33 -7.79
N GLY A 152 16.87 1.34 -8.59
CA GLY A 152 17.64 0.17 -8.17
C GLY A 152 16.95 -0.71 -7.12
N PHE A 153 15.61 -0.70 -7.06
CA PHE A 153 14.83 -1.41 -6.03
C PHE A 153 15.00 -2.93 -6.08
N GLY A 154 15.53 -3.47 -7.19
CA GLY A 154 15.97 -4.86 -7.29
C GLY A 154 16.91 -5.33 -6.17
N ARG A 155 17.66 -4.43 -5.51
CA ARG A 155 18.47 -4.74 -4.32
C ARG A 155 17.67 -5.29 -3.13
N TRP A 156 16.38 -5.01 -3.07
CA TRP A 156 15.47 -5.47 -2.03
C TRP A 156 14.87 -6.87 -2.30
N ALA A 157 15.23 -7.49 -3.44
CA ALA A 157 14.78 -8.81 -3.86
C ALA A 157 15.99 -9.73 -4.13
N SER A 158 16.70 -10.09 -3.05
CA SER A 158 17.98 -10.82 -3.06
C SER A 158 17.97 -12.24 -3.65
N ASN A 159 16.82 -12.93 -3.71
CA ASN A 159 16.74 -14.35 -4.10
C ASN A 159 16.85 -14.58 -5.64
N ILE A 160 17.47 -13.66 -6.37
CA ILE A 160 17.66 -13.70 -7.84
C ILE A 160 19.10 -13.30 -8.19
N GLU A 161 20.09 -13.92 -7.54
CA GLU A 161 21.51 -13.77 -7.91
C GLU A 161 21.88 -14.46 -9.24
N ASN A 162 21.00 -15.31 -9.79
CA ASN A 162 21.33 -16.23 -10.89
C ASN A 162 20.26 -16.33 -12.00
N GLN A 163 19.74 -15.20 -12.51
CA GLN A 163 18.99 -15.20 -13.78
C GLN A 163 19.41 -14.07 -14.73
N VAL A 164 20.14 -14.43 -15.78
CA VAL A 164 20.32 -13.57 -16.97
C VAL A 164 18.95 -13.30 -17.59
N GLY A 165 18.57 -12.02 -17.68
CA GLY A 165 17.26 -11.58 -18.21
C GLY A 165 16.08 -11.65 -17.23
N GLY A 166 16.26 -12.18 -16.02
CA GLY A 166 15.21 -12.26 -15.01
C GLY A 166 15.09 -10.98 -14.19
N LEU A 167 14.06 -10.16 -14.45
CA LEU A 167 13.79 -8.95 -13.67
C LEU A 167 13.35 -9.31 -12.24
N SER A 168 14.08 -8.81 -11.23
CA SER A 168 13.84 -9.19 -9.84
C SER A 168 12.51 -8.71 -9.24
N ILE A 169 11.75 -7.91 -9.98
CA ILE A 169 10.37 -7.48 -9.66
C ILE A 169 9.39 -8.67 -9.51
N ASN A 170 9.68 -9.81 -10.17
CA ASN A 170 8.92 -11.06 -10.03
C ASN A 170 9.52 -12.04 -9.00
N SER A 171 10.34 -11.55 -8.06
CA SER A 171 10.76 -12.35 -6.90
C SER A 171 9.57 -12.75 -6.04
N ILE A 172 9.61 -13.97 -5.50
CA ILE A 172 8.65 -14.45 -4.48
C ILE A 172 8.70 -13.53 -3.23
N GLN A 173 9.85 -12.90 -2.98
CA GLN A 173 10.04 -11.91 -1.91
C GLN A 173 9.27 -10.60 -2.15
N ASN A 174 8.88 -10.31 -3.40
CA ASN A 174 7.96 -9.22 -3.77
C ASN A 174 6.50 -9.71 -3.82
N GLY A 175 6.17 -10.87 -3.27
CA GLY A 175 4.84 -11.48 -3.38
C GLY A 175 4.20 -11.85 -2.05
N LEU A 176 2.86 -11.74 -1.98
CA LEU A 176 2.00 -12.24 -0.90
C LEU A 176 0.78 -12.94 -1.51
N LEU A 177 0.37 -14.10 -0.99
CA LEU A 177 -0.90 -14.71 -1.36
C LEU A 177 -2.04 -14.05 -0.58
N LEU A 178 -2.98 -13.44 -1.29
CA LEU A 178 -4.13 -12.73 -0.72
C LEU A 178 -5.44 -13.32 -1.26
N LYS A 179 -6.56 -13.11 -0.55
CA LYS A 179 -7.89 -13.25 -1.16
C LYS A 179 -8.10 -12.10 -2.14
N SER A 180 -8.84 -12.33 -3.23
CA SER A 180 -9.12 -11.32 -4.26
C SER A 180 -9.63 -9.97 -3.72
N ASN A 181 -10.57 -9.99 -2.77
CA ASN A 181 -11.07 -8.76 -2.13
C ASN A 181 -10.02 -8.07 -1.23
N VAL A 182 -9.13 -8.83 -0.59
CA VAL A 182 -8.03 -8.29 0.22
C VAL A 182 -6.94 -7.70 -0.70
N HIS A 183 -6.65 -8.35 -1.83
CA HIS A 183 -5.74 -7.86 -2.86
C HIS A 183 -6.19 -6.51 -3.42
N GLN A 184 -7.48 -6.34 -3.74
CA GLN A 184 -8.02 -5.06 -4.20
C GLN A 184 -7.84 -3.91 -3.18
N PHE A 185 -7.99 -4.19 -1.88
CA PHE A 185 -7.77 -3.19 -0.82
C PHE A 185 -6.28 -2.89 -0.62
N PHE A 186 -5.41 -3.88 -0.78
CA PHE A 186 -3.95 -3.73 -0.72
C PHE A 186 -3.43 -2.92 -1.91
N ASP A 187 -3.86 -3.24 -3.14
CA ASP A 187 -3.54 -2.51 -4.36
C ASP A 187 -4.01 -1.05 -4.34
N ALA A 188 -5.14 -0.77 -3.72
CA ALA A 188 -5.65 0.59 -3.53
C ALA A 188 -4.95 1.36 -2.38
N TYR A 189 -3.97 0.75 -1.71
CA TYR A 189 -3.34 1.19 -0.46
C TYR A 189 -4.34 1.43 0.70
N LYS A 190 -5.55 0.87 0.65
CA LYS A 190 -6.54 1.00 1.74
C LYS A 190 -6.16 0.17 2.97
N ILE A 191 -5.41 -0.90 2.75
CA ILE A 191 -4.69 -1.64 3.80
C ILE A 191 -3.20 -1.70 3.46
N SER A 192 -2.34 -1.78 4.48
CA SER A 192 -0.92 -2.05 4.32
C SER A 192 -0.38 -2.81 5.54
N ILE A 193 0.90 -3.20 5.52
CA ILE A 193 1.56 -3.89 6.63
C ILE A 193 2.80 -3.09 7.04
N ASN A 194 2.90 -2.76 8.33
CA ASN A 194 4.11 -2.16 8.89
C ASN A 194 5.02 -3.26 9.47
N PRO A 195 6.16 -3.59 8.84
CA PRO A 195 7.06 -4.64 9.34
C PRO A 195 7.78 -4.24 10.64
N ASP A 196 8.00 -2.95 10.88
CA ASP A 196 8.72 -2.43 12.04
C ASP A 196 7.84 -2.39 13.30
N ASP A 197 6.53 -2.24 13.11
CA ASP A 197 5.49 -2.41 14.13
C ASP A 197 5.00 -3.87 14.14
N GLY A 198 5.93 -4.81 14.34
CA GLY A 198 5.63 -6.23 14.53
C GLY A 198 4.93 -6.96 13.37
N TYR A 199 4.99 -6.43 12.14
CA TYR A 199 4.20 -6.86 10.98
C TYR A 199 2.68 -6.65 11.15
N LYS A 200 2.27 -5.59 11.86
CA LYS A 200 0.87 -5.19 12.04
C LYS A 200 0.24 -4.74 10.72
N VAL A 201 -0.96 -5.24 10.45
CA VAL A 201 -1.85 -4.84 9.35
C VAL A 201 -2.59 -3.58 9.79
N VAL A 202 -2.54 -2.55 8.94
CA VAL A 202 -3.14 -1.23 9.21
C VAL A 202 -4.16 -0.90 8.13
N CYS A 203 -5.38 -0.58 8.54
CA CYS A 203 -6.46 -0.11 7.66
C CYS A 203 -6.54 1.42 7.67
N PHE A 204 -6.29 2.04 6.51
CA PHE A 204 -6.40 3.49 6.32
C PHE A 204 -7.82 3.92 5.89
N GLY A 205 -8.83 3.19 6.36
CA GLY A 205 -10.25 3.39 6.12
C GLY A 205 -11.07 2.39 6.97
N PRO A 206 -12.41 2.47 6.95
CA PRO A 206 -13.27 1.54 7.69
C PRO A 206 -12.90 0.08 7.40
N ASP A 207 -12.70 -0.70 8.47
CA ASP A 207 -12.22 -2.09 8.36
C ASP A 207 -13.34 -3.04 7.93
N LEU A 208 -13.65 -2.99 6.64
CA LEU A 208 -14.62 -3.85 5.96
C LEU A 208 -14.16 -5.32 5.84
N LEU A 209 -12.93 -5.64 6.24
CA LEU A 209 -12.32 -6.97 6.14
C LEU A 209 -12.13 -7.65 7.50
N GLY A 210 -12.23 -6.89 8.60
CA GLY A 210 -11.94 -7.35 9.96
C GLY A 210 -10.46 -7.68 10.17
N VAL A 211 -9.55 -6.93 9.54
CA VAL A 211 -8.09 -7.17 9.51
C VAL A 211 -7.23 -6.13 10.21
N ASP A 212 -7.78 -5.01 10.69
CA ASP A 212 -6.99 -3.99 11.38
C ASP A 212 -6.37 -4.55 12.67
N GLY A 213 -5.11 -4.20 12.94
CA GLY A 213 -4.37 -4.68 14.11
C GLY A 213 -4.01 -6.17 14.10
N ARG A 214 -4.40 -6.93 13.07
CA ARG A 214 -3.87 -8.29 12.88
C ARG A 214 -2.37 -8.24 12.58
N VAL A 215 -1.69 -9.36 12.78
CA VAL A 215 -0.29 -9.54 12.37
C VAL A 215 -0.24 -10.40 11.11
N LEU A 216 0.58 -10.00 10.12
CA LEU A 216 0.84 -10.77 8.91
C LEU A 216 1.28 -12.20 9.27
N ASP A 217 0.69 -13.22 8.64
CA ASP A 217 0.95 -14.62 8.97
C ASP A 217 2.45 -14.95 8.89
N PRO A 218 3.06 -15.58 9.92
CA PRO A 218 4.49 -15.85 9.94
C PRO A 218 4.98 -16.71 8.78
N ILE A 219 4.11 -17.47 8.11
CA ILE A 219 4.50 -18.38 7.02
C ILE A 219 5.22 -17.65 5.86
N CYS A 220 4.79 -16.44 5.49
CA CYS A 220 5.40 -15.69 4.40
C CYS A 220 6.67 -14.93 4.81
N ARG A 221 7.02 -14.90 6.10
CA ARG A 221 8.10 -14.10 6.69
C ARG A 221 9.03 -14.92 7.61
N ASN A 222 9.14 -16.22 7.36
CA ASN A 222 10.09 -17.11 8.04
C ASN A 222 11.54 -16.63 7.76
N PRO A 223 12.36 -16.29 8.77
CA PRO A 223 13.72 -15.80 8.55
C PRO A 223 14.67 -16.85 7.94
N ASN A 224 14.31 -18.14 8.01
CA ASN A 224 15.09 -19.24 7.42
C ASN A 224 14.69 -19.56 5.96
N ASP A 225 13.73 -18.84 5.38
CA ASP A 225 13.27 -19.01 4.01
C ASP A 225 13.79 -17.87 3.13
N SER A 226 14.61 -18.17 2.11
CA SER A 226 15.13 -17.15 1.19
C SER A 226 14.03 -16.54 0.30
N SER A 227 12.88 -17.20 0.18
CA SER A 227 11.70 -16.73 -0.54
C SER A 227 10.74 -15.88 0.32
N ARG A 228 11.05 -15.64 1.60
CA ARG A 228 10.27 -14.78 2.51
C ARG A 228 10.01 -13.40 1.90
N VAL A 229 8.87 -12.79 2.21
CA VAL A 229 8.59 -11.40 1.82
C VAL A 229 9.69 -10.47 2.32
N SER A 230 10.07 -9.51 1.49
CA SER A 230 11.10 -8.52 1.80
C SER A 230 10.54 -7.40 2.66
N ASP A 231 11.18 -7.16 3.80
CA ASP A 231 10.76 -6.15 4.77
C ASP A 231 10.85 -4.74 4.17
N GLU A 232 11.84 -4.48 3.32
CA GLU A 232 12.00 -3.21 2.62
C GLU A 232 10.87 -2.93 1.62
N LEU A 233 10.34 -3.97 0.98
CA LEU A 233 9.19 -3.85 0.08
C LEU A 233 7.90 -3.59 0.88
N LEU A 234 7.76 -4.19 2.06
CA LEU A 234 6.67 -3.86 2.99
C LEU A 234 6.78 -2.41 3.51
N ARG A 235 7.97 -1.95 3.92
CA ARG A 235 8.21 -0.53 4.31
C ARG A 235 7.88 0.43 3.19
N TRP A 236 8.30 0.12 1.96
CA TRP A 236 7.96 0.93 0.79
C TRP A 236 6.44 1.00 0.58
N HIS A 237 5.74 -0.13 0.64
CA HIS A 237 4.27 -0.18 0.50
C HIS A 237 3.55 0.53 1.66
N PHE A 238 4.11 0.49 2.87
CA PHE A 238 3.62 1.25 4.02
C PHE A 238 3.78 2.76 3.81
N ARG A 239 4.94 3.23 3.34
CA ARG A 239 5.16 4.63 2.93
C ARG A 239 4.17 5.07 1.86
N GLN A 240 3.93 4.26 0.82
CA GLN A 240 2.96 4.59 -0.22
C GLN A 240 1.54 4.72 0.34
N ALA A 241 1.14 3.86 1.29
CA ALA A 241 -0.15 3.96 1.95
C ALA A 241 -0.28 5.20 2.85
N VAL A 242 0.77 5.60 3.54
CA VAL A 242 0.80 6.85 4.31
C VAL A 242 0.62 8.05 3.38
N LEU A 243 1.38 8.14 2.27
CA LEU A 243 1.22 9.21 1.29
C LEU A 243 -0.19 9.22 0.68
N ALA A 244 -0.66 8.07 0.19
CA ALA A 244 -1.91 7.92 -0.55
C ALA A 244 -3.14 8.19 0.32
N ASN A 245 -3.14 7.88 1.62
CA ASN A 245 -4.31 8.10 2.47
C ASN A 245 -4.23 9.41 3.28
N MET A 246 -3.02 9.83 3.68
CA MET A 246 -2.86 10.85 4.73
C MET A 246 -2.57 12.26 4.22
N LYS A 247 -1.92 12.41 3.06
CA LYS A 247 -1.47 13.73 2.56
C LYS A 247 -2.58 14.47 1.82
N GLY A 248 -2.80 15.76 2.11
CA GLY A 248 -3.90 16.54 1.51
C GLY A 248 -5.24 15.86 1.76
N SER A 249 -6.12 15.79 0.76
CA SER A 249 -7.36 14.99 0.80
C SER A 249 -7.15 13.48 0.60
N GLY A 250 -5.91 13.04 0.34
CA GLY A 250 -5.57 11.68 -0.10
C GLY A 250 -5.72 11.48 -1.60
N ASP A 251 -5.14 10.40 -2.11
CA ASP A 251 -5.21 9.97 -3.50
C ASP A 251 -6.65 9.70 -3.94
N PRO A 252 -7.00 9.97 -5.21
CA PRO A 252 -8.33 9.66 -5.74
C PRO A 252 -8.74 8.19 -5.52
N THR A 253 -10.01 7.97 -5.20
CA THR A 253 -10.57 6.61 -5.17
C THR A 253 -11.12 6.22 -6.55
N PHE A 254 -10.56 5.16 -7.11
CA PHE A 254 -10.96 4.64 -8.41
C PHE A 254 -12.03 3.54 -8.29
N GLU A 255 -13.15 3.73 -8.98
CA GLU A 255 -14.12 2.68 -9.26
C GLU A 255 -13.75 1.93 -10.55
N HIS A 256 -14.23 0.68 -10.65
CA HIS A 256 -13.86 -0.28 -11.70
C HIS A 256 -15.06 -1.09 -12.24
N ASP A 257 -16.24 -0.95 -11.64
CA ASP A 257 -17.48 -1.64 -12.02
C ASP A 257 -18.26 -0.81 -13.06
N PHE A 258 -17.57 -0.44 -14.15
CA PHE A 258 -18.10 0.43 -15.21
C PHE A 258 -19.33 -0.20 -15.89
N PRO A 259 -20.39 0.58 -16.19
CA PRO A 259 -21.58 0.04 -16.84
C PRO A 259 -21.30 -0.63 -18.19
N PRO A 260 -22.04 -1.69 -18.56
CA PRO A 260 -21.90 -2.33 -19.87
C PRO A 260 -22.15 -1.34 -21.02
N GLY A 261 -21.13 -1.15 -21.86
CA GLY A 261 -21.18 -0.21 -23.00
C GLY A 261 -20.57 1.16 -22.73
N THR A 262 -20.10 1.46 -21.51
CA THR A 262 -19.32 2.66 -21.21
C THR A 262 -17.96 2.63 -21.91
N ASP A 263 -17.53 3.75 -22.49
CA ASP A 263 -16.16 3.94 -22.97
C ASP A 263 -15.22 4.16 -21.77
N ILE A 264 -14.63 3.07 -21.28
CA ILE A 264 -13.69 3.08 -20.16
C ILE A 264 -12.50 4.03 -20.42
N MET A 265 -12.12 4.31 -21.66
CA MET A 265 -11.04 5.25 -21.97
C MET A 265 -11.50 6.71 -21.93
N ALA A 266 -12.76 7.00 -22.25
CA ALA A 266 -13.36 8.31 -21.98
C ALA A 266 -13.49 8.56 -20.47
N ASP A 267 -14.01 7.60 -19.71
CA ASP A 267 -14.13 7.67 -18.25
C ASP A 267 -12.76 7.82 -17.57
N ILE A 268 -11.72 7.11 -18.04
CA ILE A 268 -10.35 7.28 -17.53
C ILE A 268 -9.79 8.66 -17.90
N ARG A 269 -10.07 9.19 -19.10
CA ARG A 269 -9.64 10.52 -19.55
C ARG A 269 -10.26 11.66 -18.74
N GLU A 270 -11.53 11.50 -18.36
CA GLU A 270 -12.31 12.50 -17.63
C GLU A 270 -12.22 12.34 -16.11
N GLY A 271 -11.73 11.20 -15.63
CA GLY A 271 -11.44 10.94 -14.22
C GLY A 271 -10.19 11.64 -13.65
N PRO A 272 -10.04 11.67 -12.32
CA PRO A 272 -8.88 12.26 -11.66
C PRO A 272 -7.59 11.48 -11.96
N SER A 273 -6.47 12.21 -12.04
CA SER A 273 -5.15 11.68 -12.44
C SER A 273 -5.16 10.96 -13.81
N SER A 274 -6.08 11.34 -14.71
CA SER A 274 -6.37 10.67 -15.98
C SER A 274 -5.15 10.22 -16.78
N GLN A 275 -4.19 11.11 -17.06
CA GLN A 275 -2.98 10.75 -17.79
C GLN A 275 -2.20 9.60 -17.11
N LYS A 276 -1.92 9.70 -15.81
CA LYS A 276 -1.18 8.66 -15.06
C LYS A 276 -1.99 7.36 -14.95
N ARG A 277 -3.32 7.44 -14.82
CA ARG A 277 -4.21 6.25 -14.85
C ARG A 277 -4.20 5.60 -16.23
N PHE A 278 -4.27 6.38 -17.31
CA PHE A 278 -4.23 5.93 -18.70
C PHE A 278 -2.88 5.32 -19.09
N GLU A 279 -1.77 5.92 -18.67
CA GLU A 279 -0.41 5.39 -18.89
C GLU A 279 -0.20 4.06 -18.17
N ILE A 280 -0.69 3.91 -16.92
CA ILE A 280 -0.63 2.65 -16.18
C ILE A 280 -1.58 1.61 -16.80
N GLU A 281 -2.80 1.98 -17.20
CA GLU A 281 -3.76 1.09 -17.86
C GLU A 281 -3.25 0.59 -19.22
N LEU A 282 -2.64 1.47 -20.01
CA LEU A 282 -1.96 1.10 -21.27
C LEU A 282 -0.76 0.21 -20.99
N THR A 283 0.11 0.56 -20.04
CA THR A 283 1.30 -0.25 -19.73
C THR A 283 0.90 -1.64 -19.23
N SER A 284 -0.12 -1.72 -18.38
CA SER A 284 -0.76 -2.95 -17.90
C SER A 284 -1.23 -3.85 -19.06
N ARG A 285 -2.01 -3.28 -19.99
CA ARG A 285 -2.53 -4.02 -21.16
C ARG A 285 -1.41 -4.38 -22.15
N LEU A 286 -0.49 -3.47 -22.43
CA LEU A 286 0.61 -3.68 -23.38
C LEU A 286 1.64 -4.69 -22.89
N GLN A 287 1.94 -4.76 -21.59
CA GLN A 287 2.74 -5.85 -21.01
C GLN A 287 2.05 -7.23 -21.13
N GLY A 288 0.71 -7.26 -21.27
CA GLY A 288 -0.04 -8.45 -21.65
C GLY A 288 0.13 -8.83 -23.12
N PHE A 289 0.01 -7.86 -24.03
CA PHE A 289 0.08 -8.09 -25.49
C PHE A 289 1.50 -8.34 -26.01
N SER A 290 2.51 -7.59 -25.55
CA SER A 290 3.90 -7.71 -26.05
C SER A 290 4.60 -9.02 -25.64
N ARG A 291 3.87 -9.95 -25.04
CA ARG A 291 4.29 -11.31 -24.68
C ARG A 291 3.36 -12.37 -25.31
N GLU A 292 2.66 -12.00 -26.38
CA GLU A 292 1.91 -12.91 -27.27
C GLU A 292 2.64 -13.16 -28.60
N GLU A 293 3.60 -12.31 -28.96
CA GLU A 293 4.38 -12.42 -30.21
C GLU A 293 5.70 -13.21 -30.06
N GLU A 294 6.03 -13.68 -28.85
CA GLU A 294 7.24 -14.46 -28.52
C GLU A 294 6.95 -15.91 -28.08
N ALA A 295 5.78 -16.47 -28.44
CA ALA A 295 5.29 -17.79 -28.01
C ALA A 295 4.83 -18.71 -29.16
#